data_AF-A0A7C6F6A4-F1
#
_entry.id   AF-A0A7C6F6A4-F1
#
_cell.length_a   1.000
_cell.length_b   1.000
_cell.length_c   1.000
_cell.angle_alpha   90.00
_cell.angle_beta   90.00
_cell.angle_gamma   90.00
#
_symmetry.space_group_name_H-M   'P 1'
#
loop_
_entity.id
_entity.type
_entity.pdbx_description
1 polymer ?
#
loop_
_entity_poly.entity_id
_entity_poly.type
_entity_poly.pdbx_seq_one_letter_code
_entity_poly.pdbx_strand_id
1 'polypeptide(L)'
;MSWDIEVAHSGEYEAEIYYTCRAGDTGSTVELSFRGSRVRGKITEAHDPPLVGAEADRVPREESYVKDFRPLRLGTIALEKGRGKLVLWAPEVAGEQVGDIRYVALTLRN
;
A
#
# COMPACT_ATOMS: atom_id res chain seq x y z
N MET A 1 7.56 -4.05 -4.30
CA MET A 1 7.91 -4.51 -2.93
C MET A 1 7.43 -5.94 -2.75
N SER A 2 8.00 -6.69 -1.80
CA SER A 2 7.50 -8.04 -1.48
C SER A 2 7.72 -8.41 -0.03
N TRP A 3 6.79 -9.18 0.53
CA TRP A 3 6.84 -9.73 1.89
C TRP A 3 6.68 -11.25 1.84
N ASP A 4 7.39 -11.96 2.69
CA ASP A 4 7.14 -13.37 2.95
C ASP A 4 6.10 -13.47 4.06
N ILE A 5 4.92 -13.99 3.74
CA ILE A 5 3.76 -14.04 4.64
C ILE A 5 3.26 -15.47 4.80
N GLU A 6 2.55 -15.72 5.90
CA GLU A 6 1.77 -16.94 6.10
C GLU A 6 0.29 -16.58 6.21
N VAL A 7 -0.54 -17.14 5.31
CA VAL A 7 -1.99 -17.03 5.39
C VAL A 7 -2.50 -18.18 6.25
N ALA A 8 -3.06 -17.86 7.42
CA ALA A 8 -3.55 -18.87 8.37
C ALA A 8 -4.91 -19.46 7.97
N HIS A 9 -5.76 -18.67 7.31
CA HIS A 9 -7.14 -19.04 6.91
C HIS A 9 -7.36 -18.76 5.43
N SER A 10 -7.77 -19.77 4.65
CA SER A 10 -8.21 -19.55 3.27
C SER A 10 -9.50 -18.71 3.27
N GLY A 11 -9.64 -17.79 2.31
CA GLY A 11 -10.85 -17.00 2.15
C GLY A 11 -10.68 -15.78 1.26
N GLU A 12 -11.75 -14.99 1.16
CA GLU A 12 -11.77 -13.70 0.46
C GLU A 12 -11.31 -12.59 1.40
N TYR A 13 -10.27 -11.84 1.02
CA TYR A 13 -9.74 -10.74 1.82
C TYR A 13 -10.01 -9.41 1.12
N GLU A 14 -10.49 -8.40 1.86
CA GLU A 14 -10.39 -7.02 1.41
C GLU A 14 -8.92 -6.58 1.49
N ALA A 15 -8.38 -6.13 0.37
CA ALA A 15 -7.01 -5.66 0.26
C ALA A 15 -6.99 -4.13 0.16
N GLU A 16 -6.23 -3.52 1.07
CA GLU A 16 -6.02 -2.07 1.11
C GLU A 16 -4.53 -1.74 1.14
N ILE A 17 -4.15 -0.62 0.53
CA ILE A 17 -2.83 -0.02 0.71
C ILE A 17 -2.99 1.35 1.36
N TYR A 18 -2.05 1.72 2.23
CA TYR A 18 -2.01 3.05 2.83
C TYR A 18 -0.94 3.87 2.13
N TYR A 19 -1.36 4.95 1.48
CA TYR A 19 -0.54 5.68 0.51
C TYR A 19 -0.52 7.20 0.72
N THR A 20 0.52 7.84 0.18
CA THR A 20 0.54 9.26 -0.20
C THR A 20 0.85 9.37 -1.68
N CYS A 21 0.26 10.32 -2.38
CA CYS A 21 0.47 10.55 -3.82
C CYS A 21 0.35 12.03 -4.15
N ARG A 22 1.30 12.58 -4.90
CA ARG A 22 1.23 13.97 -5.39
C ARG A 22 0.17 14.09 -6.47
N ALA A 23 -0.37 15.30 -6.65
CA ALA A 23 -1.39 15.53 -7.67
C ALA A 23 -0.95 15.13 -9.09
N GLY A 24 0.31 15.40 -9.45
CA GLY A 24 0.89 15.04 -10.75
C GLY A 24 1.18 13.54 -10.96
N ASP A 25 1.10 12.73 -9.91
CA ASP A 25 1.41 11.29 -9.93
C ASP A 25 0.15 10.40 -9.88
N THR A 26 -1.03 11.03 -9.79
CA THR A 26 -2.32 10.32 -9.79
C THR A 26 -2.56 9.59 -11.11
N GLY A 27 -3.30 8.49 -11.06
CA GLY A 27 -3.65 7.64 -12.20
C GLY A 27 -2.88 6.32 -12.28
N SER A 28 -1.86 6.14 -11.44
CA SER A 28 -1.05 4.91 -11.38
C SER A 28 -1.90 3.69 -10.95
N THR A 29 -1.67 2.55 -11.60
CA THR A 29 -2.32 1.27 -11.27
C THR A 29 -1.39 0.47 -10.38
N VAL A 30 -1.91 -0.07 -9.28
CA VAL A 30 -1.19 -0.92 -8.33
C VAL A 30 -1.82 -2.31 -8.30
N GLU A 31 -1.00 -3.35 -8.31
CA GLU A 31 -1.39 -4.75 -8.21
C GLU A 31 -0.78 -5.40 -6.96
N LEU A 32 -1.62 -6.06 -6.16
CA LEU A 32 -1.21 -6.96 -5.11
C LEU A 32 -1.43 -8.40 -5.57
N SER A 33 -0.43 -9.27 -5.40
CA SER A 33 -0.53 -10.69 -5.78
C SER A 33 0.08 -11.63 -4.75
N PHE A 34 -0.51 -12.82 -4.66
CA PHE A 34 -0.06 -13.91 -3.80
C PHE A 34 -0.42 -15.27 -4.42
N ARG A 35 0.60 -16.11 -4.67
CA ARG A 35 0.45 -17.50 -5.18
C ARG A 35 -0.54 -17.66 -6.36
N GLY A 36 -0.56 -16.71 -7.29
CA GLY A 36 -1.41 -16.73 -8.49
C GLY A 36 -2.68 -15.89 -8.39
N SER A 37 -3.16 -15.58 -7.18
CA SER A 37 -4.23 -14.61 -6.96
C SER A 37 -3.71 -13.19 -7.11
N ARG A 38 -4.54 -12.29 -7.64
CA ARG A 38 -4.20 -10.88 -7.82
C ARG A 38 -5.42 -9.96 -7.68
N VAL A 39 -5.17 -8.74 -7.24
CA VAL A 39 -6.15 -7.65 -7.19
C VAL A 39 -5.49 -6.34 -7.59
N ARG A 40 -6.23 -5.46 -8.26
CA ARG A 40 -5.72 -4.18 -8.77
C ARG A 40 -6.59 -3.02 -8.34
N GLY A 41 -5.94 -1.91 -7.97
CA GLY A 41 -6.58 -0.63 -7.73
C GLY A 41 -5.84 0.50 -8.43
N LYS A 42 -6.52 1.61 -8.66
CA LYS A 42 -5.93 2.83 -9.23
C LYS A 42 -5.88 3.93 -8.16
N ILE A 43 -4.75 4.60 -8.06
CA ILE A 43 -4.62 5.80 -7.22
C ILE A 43 -5.27 6.96 -7.98
N THR A 44 -6.50 7.31 -7.66
CA THR A 44 -7.26 8.37 -8.36
C THR A 44 -7.26 9.70 -7.64
N GLU A 45 -6.86 9.72 -6.37
CA GLU A 45 -6.93 10.91 -5.54
C GLU A 45 -5.55 11.26 -5.00
N ALA A 46 -5.19 12.54 -5.12
CA ALA A 46 -3.98 13.07 -4.52
C ALA A 46 -4.10 13.09 -3.00
N HIS A 47 -2.99 12.83 -2.32
CA HIS A 47 -2.85 12.97 -0.88
C HIS A 47 -1.37 13.09 -0.55
N ASP A 48 -0.87 14.31 -0.41
CA ASP A 48 0.54 14.59 -0.08
C ASP A 48 0.61 15.57 1.10
N PRO A 49 0.26 15.13 2.31
CA PRO A 49 0.37 15.98 3.49
C PRO A 49 1.85 16.26 3.81
N PRO A 50 2.17 17.43 4.39
CA PRO A 50 3.53 17.75 4.79
C PRO A 50 4.03 16.78 5.86
N LEU A 51 5.35 16.64 5.94
CA LEU A 51 5.99 15.97 7.07
C LEU A 51 5.79 16.82 8.35
N VAL A 52 5.54 16.14 9.47
CA VAL A 52 5.34 16.75 10.80
C VAL A 52 6.21 16.06 11.85
N GLY A 53 6.46 16.76 12.96
CA GLY A 53 7.22 16.25 14.11
C GLY A 53 8.61 16.87 14.30
N ALA A 54 9.13 17.60 13.31
CA ALA A 54 10.40 18.33 13.42
C ALA A 54 10.32 19.45 14.48
N GLU A 55 9.14 20.04 14.67
CA GLU A 55 8.87 21.07 15.67
C GLU A 55 8.98 20.57 17.11
N ALA A 56 8.87 19.26 17.34
CA ALA A 56 9.03 18.64 18.65
C ALA A 56 10.49 18.25 18.95
N ASP A 57 11.40 18.45 17.99
CA ASP A 57 12.80 18.07 18.12
C ASP A 57 13.62 19.08 18.91
N ARG A 58 14.38 18.56 19.88
CA ARG A 58 15.40 19.33 20.61
C ARG A 58 16.75 19.31 19.90
N VAL A 59 16.98 18.31 19.06
CA VAL A 59 18.15 18.14 18.18
C VAL A 59 17.68 17.53 16.86
N PRO A 60 18.34 17.81 15.72
CA PRO A 60 18.02 17.15 14.46
C PRO A 60 18.11 15.63 14.60
N ARG A 61 17.05 14.93 14.20
CA ARG A 61 16.97 13.46 14.22
C ARG A 61 17.43 12.86 12.88
N GLU A 62 17.94 11.63 12.92
CA GLU A 62 18.27 10.85 11.71
C GLU A 62 17.06 10.01 11.23
N GLU A 63 16.08 9.81 12.10
CA GLU A 63 14.84 9.10 11.83
C GLU A 63 13.88 9.93 10.96
N SER A 64 13.02 9.25 10.21
CA SER A 64 12.03 9.92 9.36
C SER A 64 10.96 10.62 10.19
N TYR A 65 10.61 11.83 9.77
CA TYR A 65 9.39 12.51 10.18
C TYR A 65 8.15 11.72 9.71
N VAL A 66 7.00 12.02 10.32
CA VAL A 66 5.74 11.35 10.02
C VAL A 66 4.87 12.20 9.11
N LYS A 67 4.01 11.54 8.35
CA LYS A 67 2.92 12.16 7.59
C LYS A 67 1.73 11.21 7.56
N ASP A 68 0.55 11.75 7.33
CA ASP A 68 -0.65 10.94 7.23
C ASP A 68 -0.65 10.15 5.91
N PHE A 69 -1.08 8.90 6.00
CA PHE A 69 -1.32 8.02 4.85
C PHE A 69 -2.80 7.71 4.78
N ARG A 70 -3.37 7.75 3.58
CA ARG A 70 -4.78 7.42 3.37
C ARG A 70 -4.95 5.99 2.85
N PRO A 71 -6.05 5.30 3.18
CA PRO A 71 -6.35 4.01 2.59
C PRO A 71 -6.76 4.14 1.11
N LEU A 72 -6.36 3.16 0.31
CA LEU A 72 -6.93 2.82 -1.00
C LEU A 72 -7.36 1.36 -0.97
N ARG A 73 -8.66 1.13 -1.19
CA ARG A 73 -9.19 -0.22 -1.42
C ARG A 73 -8.81 -0.68 -2.82
N LEU A 74 -8.02 -1.74 -2.90
CA LEU A 74 -7.69 -2.40 -4.16
C LEU A 74 -8.84 -3.31 -4.62
N GLY A 75 -9.62 -3.83 -3.67
CA GLY A 75 -10.73 -4.75 -3.92
C GLY A 75 -10.59 -6.01 -3.09
N THR A 76 -11.18 -7.11 -3.57
CA THR A 76 -11.12 -8.41 -2.88
C THR A 76 -10.14 -9.35 -3.58
N ILE A 77 -9.34 -10.07 -2.79
CA ILE A 77 -8.41 -11.09 -3.24
C ILE A 77 -8.66 -12.42 -2.51
N ALA A 78 -8.83 -13.50 -3.26
CA ALA A 78 -8.88 -14.85 -2.72
C ALA A 78 -7.48 -15.29 -2.28
N LEU A 79 -7.29 -15.59 -0.99
CA LEU A 79 -6.03 -16.08 -0.45
C LEU A 79 -6.19 -17.50 0.06
N GLU A 80 -5.30 -18.39 -0.37
CA GLU A 80 -5.22 -19.76 0.13
C GLU A 80 -4.26 -19.88 1.29
N LYS A 81 -4.61 -20.73 2.28
CA LYS A 81 -3.76 -21.05 3.42
C LYS A 81 -2.37 -21.48 2.96
N GLY A 82 -1.35 -20.97 3.64
CA GLY A 82 0.04 -21.35 3.46
C GLY A 82 1.00 -20.16 3.38
N ARG A 83 2.29 -20.48 3.36
CA ARG A 83 3.37 -19.50 3.27
C ARG A 83 3.70 -19.16 1.82
N GLY A 84 4.02 -17.91 1.55
CA GLY A 84 4.44 -17.48 0.23
C GLY A 84 4.77 -16.00 0.16
N LYS A 85 5.18 -15.58 -1.04
CA LYS A 85 5.52 -14.19 -1.31
C LYS A 85 4.27 -13.39 -1.68
N LEU A 86 3.95 -12.39 -0.88
CA LEU A 86 3.03 -11.31 -1.23
C LEU A 86 3.81 -10.24 -1.99
N VAL A 87 3.35 -9.86 -3.17
CA VAL A 87 4.03 -8.89 -4.05
C VAL A 87 3.10 -7.72 -4.32
N LEU A 88 3.57 -6.51 -4.02
CA LEU A 88 2.94 -5.26 -4.45
C LEU A 88 3.80 -4.61 -5.52
N TRP A 89 3.23 -4.33 -6.68
CA TRP A 89 3.92 -3.67 -7.78
C TRP A 89 2.96 -2.78 -8.57
N ALA A 90 3.50 -1.87 -9.39
CA ALA A 90 2.71 -0.97 -10.22
C ALA A 90 2.91 -1.33 -11.70
N PRO A 91 1.97 -2.04 -12.34
CA PRO A 91 2.06 -2.34 -13.76
C PRO A 91 1.99 -1.09 -14.65
N GLU A 92 1.41 0.01 -14.14
CA GLU A 92 1.28 1.28 -14.86
C GLU A 92 1.59 2.44 -13.91
N VAL A 93 2.56 3.27 -14.27
CA VAL A 93 2.92 4.49 -13.52
C VAL A 93 2.51 5.69 -14.37
N ALA A 94 1.62 6.53 -13.84
CA ALA A 94 1.02 7.64 -14.60
C ALA A 94 1.86 8.93 -14.59
N GLY A 95 2.68 9.13 -13.55
CA GLY A 95 3.57 10.28 -13.39
C GLY A 95 5.04 9.86 -13.25
N GLU A 96 5.78 10.59 -12.41
CA GLU A 96 7.17 10.29 -12.12
C GLU A 96 7.29 9.11 -11.13
N GLN A 97 6.30 8.97 -10.26
CA GLN A 97 6.24 7.93 -9.24
C GLN A 97 4.80 7.45 -8.99
N VAL A 98 4.66 6.37 -8.23
CA VAL A 98 3.34 5.88 -7.78
C VAL A 98 2.86 6.66 -6.54
N GLY A 99 3.79 7.01 -5.66
CA GLY A 99 3.53 7.49 -4.31
C GLY A 99 4.30 6.69 -3.26
N ASP A 100 4.20 7.12 -2.00
CA ASP A 100 4.76 6.36 -0.88
C ASP A 100 3.71 5.38 -0.36
N ILE A 101 4.12 4.15 -0.08
CA ILE A 101 3.25 3.12 0.52
C ILE A 101 3.78 2.78 1.92
N ARG A 102 2.90 2.88 2.92
CA ARG A 102 3.26 2.58 4.31
C ARG A 102 3.07 1.11 4.67
N TYR A 103 1.89 0.55 4.38
CA TYR A 103 1.59 -0.86 4.62
C TYR A 103 0.46 -1.36 3.71
N VAL A 104 0.32 -2.68 3.66
CA VAL A 104 -0.81 -3.41 3.07
C VAL A 104 -1.66 -3.95 4.21
N ALA A 105 -2.96 -3.73 4.18
CA ALA A 105 -3.92 -4.35 5.08
C ALA A 105 -4.71 -5.43 4.33
N LEU A 106 -4.85 -6.60 4.96
CA LEU A 106 -5.62 -7.73 4.46
C LEU A 106 -6.65 -8.11 5.51
N THR A 107 -7.92 -7.86 5.23
CA THR A 107 -9.03 -8.10 6.16
C THR A 107 -9.89 -9.24 5.63
N LEU A 108 -9.92 -10.38 6.33
CA LEU A 108 -10.76 -11.51 5.96
C LEU A 108 -12.23 -11.08 5.97
N ARG A 109 -12.96 -11.37 4.87
CA ARG A 109 -14.40 -11.11 4.76
C ARG A 109 -15.17 -12.29 5.33
N ASN A 110 -16.14 -12.01 6.20
CA ASN A 110 -17.08 -12.98 6.75
C ASN A 110 -18.22 -13.28 5.77
#